data_AF-A0A2A6E6Q0-F1
#
_entry.id   AF-A0A2A6E6Q0-F1
#
_cell.length_a   1.000
_cell.length_b   1.000
_cell.length_c   1.000
_cell.angle_alpha   90.00
_cell.angle_beta   90.00
_cell.angle_gamma   90.00
#
_symmetry.space_group_name_H-M   'P 1'
#
loop_
_entity.id
_entity.type
_entity.pdbx_description
1 polymer ?
#
loop_
_entity_poly.entity_id
_entity_poly.type
_entity_poly.pdbx_seq_one_letter_code
_entity_poly.pdbx_strand_id
1 'polypeptide(L)'
;MKRIQSILLAIAMLLAAPAFFTSCQEDAPEINYTMNVSVINDFTKVMEAINNGFLKNEEAIKKLTEAIDKMNADQQTKLQAIIDVLNSVNATFETKLAAIEAAMKAQTLSFEGKLALLETAVKNQTLKQEEMAGKLITAINNLQGSMEAKIAAIAEAINSVNTTLQSKLALIEAAIKAQTLSLEAKLTLLETAIKNQTLKQEEMAGKLITAINNLQGSMEAKIAAITEAINNVNTTLQSKLALIEAAIKAQTLSLEAKLGLIEAAIKAMPNYSDKFDAVVAALNAMKAQIEALGTGQAGIVNAINSLIAAVNSGNADTAAALAQIIQKLEELKEKIGNGGGGVIPPTPQPTMEYVDLGLSVKWATCNLGATKPSDYGHYYAWGETEPKTDYTWATYKWMQAGQSDWKHITKYTVADGQTEGIWYDAGGTFIGDNKTTLEAADDAATRKLGSPWRMPTLVEIRELLDANNCTWTWTTQDGKNGYEVKSKTNGNSIFLPAAGYRGGSALYYAGSGGYFWSSSLDAARSYCARNLGFDSGARGWYHNPRFYGFSVRPVRP
;
A
#
# COMPACT_ATOMS: atom_id res chain seq x y z
N MET A 1 -84.49 -14.23 -31.99
CA MET A 1 -84.04 -13.25 -30.98
C MET A 1 -82.94 -13.90 -30.16
N LYS A 2 -81.69 -13.62 -30.53
CA LYS A 2 -80.46 -14.08 -29.87
C LYS A 2 -79.90 -12.90 -29.08
N ARG A 3 -79.88 -13.01 -27.76
CA ARG A 3 -79.14 -12.22 -26.73
C ARG A 3 -80.00 -12.14 -25.47
N ILE A 4 -79.32 -12.08 -24.34
CA ILE A 4 -79.83 -11.82 -22.98
C ILE A 4 -80.37 -13.07 -22.27
N GLN A 5 -79.47 -13.84 -21.62
CA GLN A 5 -79.69 -14.46 -20.29
C GLN A 5 -78.49 -15.25 -19.75
N SER A 6 -77.38 -15.38 -20.49
CA SER A 6 -76.18 -16.12 -20.01
C SER A 6 -75.17 -15.27 -19.21
N ILE A 7 -75.52 -14.06 -18.78
CA ILE A 7 -74.62 -13.11 -18.07
C ILE A 7 -74.84 -13.10 -16.54
N LEU A 8 -75.77 -13.87 -15.98
CA LEU A 8 -76.11 -13.79 -14.55
C LEU A 8 -75.89 -15.06 -13.70
N LEU A 9 -75.25 -16.11 -14.24
CA LEU A 9 -74.98 -17.35 -13.49
C LEU A 9 -73.50 -17.78 -13.42
N ALA A 10 -72.56 -16.95 -13.88
CA ALA A 10 -71.12 -17.16 -13.66
C ALA A 10 -70.50 -16.15 -12.68
N ILE A 11 -71.31 -15.22 -12.15
CA ILE A 11 -70.89 -14.10 -11.28
C ILE A 11 -71.04 -14.42 -9.78
N ALA A 12 -71.50 -15.62 -9.41
CA ALA A 12 -71.71 -15.97 -7.99
C ALA A 12 -70.53 -16.65 -7.28
N MET A 13 -69.34 -16.76 -7.89
CA MET A 13 -68.16 -17.34 -7.21
C MET A 13 -66.84 -16.59 -7.46
N LEU A 14 -66.91 -15.31 -7.84
CA LEU A 14 -65.89 -14.35 -7.43
C LEU A 14 -66.50 -13.55 -6.28
N LEU A 15 -66.10 -13.86 -5.05
CA LEU A 15 -66.15 -13.06 -3.81
C LEU A 15 -66.36 -13.95 -2.57
N ALA A 16 -65.35 -14.78 -2.25
CA ALA A 16 -65.05 -15.22 -0.88
C ALA A 16 -63.80 -16.11 -0.88
N ALA A 17 -62.62 -15.51 -0.73
CA ALA A 17 -61.58 -15.96 0.21
C ALA A 17 -60.32 -15.10 0.11
N PRO A 18 -59.75 -14.63 1.23
CA PRO A 18 -58.49 -13.90 1.28
C PRO A 18 -57.27 -14.81 1.14
N ALA A 19 -56.13 -14.22 0.79
CA ALA A 19 -54.82 -14.83 0.85
C ALA A 19 -54.38 -15.11 2.30
N PHE A 20 -53.81 -16.30 2.55
CA PHE A 20 -52.74 -16.51 3.54
C PHE A 20 -51.81 -17.64 3.06
N PHE A 21 -50.52 -17.36 3.11
CA PHE A 21 -49.44 -18.32 2.94
C PHE A 21 -49.47 -19.35 4.07
N THR A 22 -49.44 -20.64 3.76
CA THR A 22 -48.98 -21.68 4.70
C THR A 22 -48.18 -22.71 3.93
N SER A 23 -46.96 -22.89 4.41
CA SER A 23 -45.93 -23.82 3.98
C SER A 23 -46.49 -25.21 3.66
N CYS A 24 -46.15 -25.74 2.47
CA CYS A 24 -46.09 -27.19 2.30
C CYS A 24 -45.00 -27.70 3.24
N GLN A 25 -45.43 -28.20 4.40
CA GLN A 25 -44.65 -29.10 5.23
C GLN A 25 -44.50 -30.37 4.40
N GLU A 26 -43.31 -30.56 3.84
CA GLU A 26 -42.94 -31.79 3.17
C GLU A 26 -43.00 -32.89 4.23
N ASP A 27 -43.95 -33.81 4.11
CA ASP A 27 -44.00 -35.03 4.93
C ASP A 27 -42.73 -35.82 4.65
N ALA A 28 -41.69 -35.56 5.44
CA ALA A 28 -40.49 -36.36 5.46
C ALA A 28 -40.90 -37.80 5.80
N PRO A 29 -40.49 -38.81 5.02
CA PRO A 29 -40.81 -40.19 5.36
C PRO A 29 -40.24 -40.49 6.75
N GLU A 30 -41.10 -40.91 7.67
CA GLU A 30 -40.69 -41.48 8.95
C GLU A 30 -39.95 -42.80 8.66
N ILE A 31 -38.63 -42.71 8.52
CA ILE A 31 -37.79 -43.90 8.43
C ILE A 31 -37.58 -44.41 9.84
N ASN A 32 -38.50 -45.26 10.31
CA ASN A 32 -38.32 -46.02 11.55
C ASN A 32 -37.20 -47.05 11.34
N TYR A 33 -35.97 -46.66 11.64
CA TYR A 33 -34.84 -47.59 11.68
C TYR A 33 -34.88 -48.40 12.98
N THR A 34 -35.39 -49.63 12.91
CA THR A 34 -35.16 -50.61 13.97
C THR A 34 -33.76 -51.18 13.80
N MET A 35 -32.78 -50.62 14.53
CA MET A 35 -31.44 -51.21 14.62
C MET A 35 -31.48 -52.46 15.52
N ASN A 36 -31.66 -53.64 14.93
CA ASN A 36 -31.40 -54.90 15.61
C ASN A 36 -29.90 -55.18 15.62
N VAL A 37 -29.20 -54.73 16.65
CA VAL A 37 -27.82 -55.17 16.92
C VAL A 37 -27.89 -56.53 17.59
N SER A 38 -27.67 -57.61 16.83
CA SER A 38 -27.37 -58.91 17.44
C SER A 38 -25.91 -58.89 17.91
N VAL A 39 -25.72 -58.68 19.21
CA VAL A 39 -24.45 -59.04 19.84
C VAL A 39 -24.44 -60.55 19.93
N ILE A 40 -23.67 -61.23 19.08
CA ILE A 40 -23.40 -62.66 19.28
C ILE A 40 -22.55 -62.76 20.54
N ASN A 41 -23.21 -63.01 21.67
CA ASN A 41 -22.53 -63.25 22.92
C ASN A 41 -22.12 -64.73 22.99
N ASP A 42 -20.90 -65.04 22.53
CA ASP A 42 -20.37 -66.41 22.46
C ASP A 42 -19.92 -66.95 23.84
N PHE A 43 -20.14 -66.18 24.91
CA PHE A 43 -19.91 -66.65 26.28
C PHE A 43 -20.86 -67.78 26.68
N THR A 44 -21.97 -67.98 25.98
CA THR A 44 -22.96 -69.02 26.31
C THR A 44 -22.38 -70.43 26.26
N LYS A 45 -21.60 -70.76 25.22
CA LYS A 45 -20.98 -72.10 25.08
C LYS A 45 -19.82 -72.31 26.05
N VAL A 46 -19.07 -71.25 26.35
CA VAL A 46 -17.98 -71.29 27.33
C VAL A 46 -18.54 -71.44 28.75
N MET A 47 -19.62 -70.71 29.08
CA MET A 47 -20.36 -70.85 30.34
C MET A 47 -20.95 -72.26 30.51
N GLU A 48 -21.54 -72.85 29.46
CA GLU A 48 -22.02 -74.24 29.50
C GLU A 48 -20.88 -75.24 29.74
N ALA A 49 -19.74 -75.07 29.08
CA ALA A 49 -18.59 -75.97 29.25
C ALA A 49 -17.93 -75.86 30.64
N ILE A 50 -17.91 -74.66 31.23
CA ILE A 50 -17.45 -74.43 32.61
C ILE A 50 -18.44 -75.05 33.61
N ASN A 51 -19.74 -74.77 33.46
CA ASN A 51 -20.78 -75.29 34.37
C ASN A 51 -20.86 -76.83 34.36
N ASN A 52 -20.53 -77.46 33.23
CA ASN A 52 -20.50 -78.92 33.09
C ASN A 52 -19.13 -79.55 33.46
N GLY A 53 -18.15 -78.76 33.94
CA GLY A 53 -16.86 -79.24 34.44
C GLY A 53 -15.85 -79.71 33.38
N PHE A 54 -16.11 -79.44 32.10
CA PHE A 54 -15.30 -79.96 30.98
C PHE A 54 -14.02 -79.16 30.70
N LEU A 55 -13.84 -77.96 31.29
CA LEU A 55 -12.65 -77.12 31.12
C LEU A 55 -12.10 -76.68 32.48
N LYS A 56 -10.78 -76.75 32.67
CA LYS A 56 -10.10 -76.18 33.85
C LYS A 56 -10.07 -74.65 33.73
N ASN A 57 -10.12 -73.94 34.86
CA ASN A 57 -10.25 -72.48 34.92
C ASN A 57 -9.22 -71.72 34.06
N GLU A 58 -7.97 -72.15 34.01
CA GLU A 58 -6.92 -71.49 33.21
C GLU A 58 -7.16 -71.59 31.70
N GLU A 59 -7.67 -72.73 31.21
CA GLU A 59 -7.96 -72.95 29.80
C GLU A 59 -9.24 -72.22 29.37
N ALA A 60 -10.21 -72.13 30.28
CA ALA A 60 -11.40 -71.31 30.11
C ALA A 60 -11.05 -69.81 30.01
N ILE A 61 -10.16 -69.31 30.88
CA ILE A 61 -9.67 -67.92 30.84
C ILE A 61 -8.99 -67.62 29.50
N LYS A 62 -8.13 -68.52 29.01
CA LYS A 62 -7.45 -68.32 27.72
C LYS A 62 -8.44 -68.19 26.54
N LYS A 63 -9.43 -69.07 26.47
CA LYS A 63 -10.45 -69.02 25.40
C LYS A 63 -11.35 -67.78 25.53
N LEU A 64 -11.64 -67.34 26.76
CA LEU A 64 -12.34 -66.08 26.99
C LEU A 64 -11.54 -64.88 26.49
N THR A 65 -10.23 -64.83 26.77
CA THR A 65 -9.35 -63.77 26.29
C THR A 65 -9.29 -63.74 24.75
N GLU A 66 -9.09 -64.90 24.11
CA GLU A 66 -9.07 -64.99 22.64
C GLU A 66 -10.39 -64.53 22.00
N ALA A 67 -11.53 -64.86 22.62
CA ALA A 67 -12.84 -64.40 22.16
C ALA A 67 -13.02 -62.89 22.34
N ILE A 68 -12.57 -62.32 23.47
CA ILE A 68 -12.59 -60.87 23.74
C ILE A 68 -11.72 -60.11 22.74
N ASP A 69 -10.50 -60.57 22.49
CA ASP A 69 -9.58 -59.94 21.54
C ASP A 69 -10.14 -59.94 20.12
N LYS A 70 -10.76 -61.06 19.72
CA LYS A 70 -11.43 -61.16 18.42
C LYS A 70 -12.65 -60.22 18.33
N MET A 71 -13.45 -60.12 19.38
CA MET A 71 -14.57 -59.17 19.44
C MET A 71 -14.09 -57.72 19.31
N ASN A 72 -12.99 -57.36 19.98
CA ASN A 72 -12.39 -56.04 19.86
C ASN A 72 -11.93 -55.75 18.44
N ALA A 73 -11.26 -56.71 17.77
CA ALA A 73 -10.83 -56.56 16.38
C ALA A 73 -12.02 -56.42 15.41
N ASP A 74 -13.08 -57.22 15.59
CA ASP A 74 -14.30 -57.14 14.78
C ASP A 74 -15.04 -55.80 15.00
N GLN A 75 -15.08 -55.30 16.24
CA GLN A 75 -15.65 -53.98 16.56
C GLN A 75 -14.82 -52.84 15.97
N GLN A 76 -13.49 -52.91 16.04
CA GLN A 76 -12.60 -51.93 15.42
C GLN A 76 -12.78 -51.89 13.91
N THR A 77 -12.92 -53.05 13.27
CA THR A 77 -13.18 -53.16 11.83
C THR A 77 -14.53 -52.53 11.46
N LYS A 78 -15.58 -52.80 12.24
CA LYS A 78 -16.90 -52.17 12.04
C LYS A 78 -16.86 -50.66 12.26
N LEU A 79 -16.13 -50.20 13.27
CA LEU A 79 -15.97 -48.77 13.54
C LEU A 79 -15.21 -48.07 12.41
N GLN A 80 -14.18 -48.71 11.85
CA GLN A 80 -13.44 -48.19 10.70
C GLN A 80 -14.33 -48.07 9.46
N ALA A 81 -15.17 -49.07 9.18
CA ALA A 81 -16.13 -48.99 8.07
C ALA A 81 -17.13 -47.83 8.24
N ILE A 82 -17.55 -47.54 9.49
CA ILE A 82 -18.40 -46.37 9.79
C ILE A 82 -17.64 -45.06 9.55
N ILE A 83 -16.37 -44.97 9.98
CA ILE A 83 -15.50 -43.80 9.75
C ILE A 83 -15.33 -43.55 8.25
N ASP A 84 -15.13 -44.60 7.45
CA ASP A 84 -14.95 -44.48 6.00
C ASP A 84 -16.22 -43.98 5.31
N VAL A 85 -17.40 -44.46 5.73
CA VAL A 85 -18.69 -43.95 5.24
C VAL A 85 -18.88 -42.48 5.63
N LEU A 86 -18.57 -42.09 6.87
CA LEU A 86 -18.68 -40.70 7.33
C LEU A 86 -17.76 -39.77 6.53
N ASN A 87 -16.53 -40.19 6.25
CA ASN A 87 -15.58 -39.41 5.44
C ASN A 87 -16.07 -39.26 3.99
N SER A 88 -16.62 -40.32 3.40
CA SER A 88 -17.19 -40.28 2.05
C SER A 88 -18.41 -39.35 1.95
N VAL A 89 -19.29 -39.39 2.97
CA VAL A 89 -20.42 -38.46 3.10
C VAL A 89 -19.93 -37.02 3.25
N ASN A 90 -18.90 -36.78 4.07
CA ASN A 90 -18.31 -35.44 4.24
C ASN A 90 -17.73 -34.90 2.92
N ALA A 91 -16.97 -35.71 2.18
CA ALA A 91 -16.45 -35.33 0.86
C ALA A 91 -17.57 -35.01 -0.15
N THR A 92 -18.67 -35.75 -0.09
CA THR A 92 -19.86 -35.49 -0.91
C THR A 92 -20.53 -34.17 -0.53
N PHE A 93 -20.62 -33.84 0.76
CA PHE A 93 -21.15 -32.55 1.21
C PHE A 93 -20.26 -31.38 0.79
N GLU A 94 -18.94 -31.47 0.95
CA GLU A 94 -18.00 -30.44 0.47
C GLU A 94 -18.16 -30.16 -1.03
N THR A 95 -18.31 -31.22 -1.85
CA THR A 95 -18.53 -31.09 -3.29
C THR A 95 -19.86 -30.40 -3.61
N LYS A 96 -20.93 -30.75 -2.89
CA LYS A 96 -22.25 -30.11 -3.05
C LYS A 96 -22.24 -28.66 -2.56
N LEU A 97 -21.53 -28.34 -1.48
CA LEU A 97 -21.35 -26.98 -0.98
C LEU A 97 -20.60 -26.12 -2.00
N ALA A 98 -19.53 -26.63 -2.59
CA ALA A 98 -18.79 -25.93 -3.65
C ALA A 98 -19.67 -25.68 -4.90
N ALA A 99 -20.55 -26.62 -5.26
CA ALA A 99 -21.49 -26.44 -6.36
C ALA A 99 -22.58 -25.40 -6.03
N ILE A 100 -23.06 -25.35 -4.79
CA ILE A 100 -24.00 -24.31 -4.31
C ILE A 100 -23.30 -22.95 -4.27
N GLU A 101 -22.05 -22.87 -3.79
CA GLU A 101 -21.25 -21.64 -3.78
C GLU A 101 -20.99 -21.15 -5.22
N ALA A 102 -20.70 -22.07 -6.15
CA ALA A 102 -20.57 -21.76 -7.57
C ALA A 102 -21.89 -21.29 -8.19
N ALA A 103 -23.02 -21.90 -7.83
CA ALA A 103 -24.35 -21.47 -8.27
C ALA A 103 -24.74 -20.10 -7.70
N MET A 104 -24.40 -19.81 -6.43
CA MET A 104 -24.60 -18.50 -5.79
C MET A 104 -23.70 -17.41 -6.43
N LYS A 105 -22.45 -17.74 -6.76
CA LYS A 105 -21.55 -16.86 -7.52
C LYS A 105 -22.07 -16.61 -8.94
N ALA A 106 -22.61 -17.63 -9.61
CA ALA A 106 -23.18 -17.53 -10.95
C ALA A 106 -24.50 -16.71 -10.99
N GLN A 107 -25.26 -16.66 -9.88
CA GLN A 107 -26.52 -15.94 -9.81
C GLN A 107 -26.35 -14.43 -9.50
N THR A 108 -25.14 -13.96 -9.20
CA THR A 108 -24.86 -12.56 -8.83
C THR A 108 -24.06 -11.82 -9.90
N LEU A 109 -24.69 -11.55 -11.05
CA LEU A 109 -24.41 -10.29 -11.75
C LEU A 109 -25.11 -9.20 -10.94
N SER A 110 -24.35 -8.40 -10.18
CA SER A 110 -24.93 -7.33 -9.36
C SER A 110 -25.80 -6.42 -10.23
N PHE A 111 -26.84 -5.83 -9.63
CA PHE A 111 -27.70 -4.87 -10.31
C PHE A 111 -26.86 -3.72 -10.89
N GLU A 112 -25.75 -3.34 -10.23
CA GLU A 112 -24.76 -2.37 -10.71
C GLU A 112 -24.02 -2.82 -11.96
N GLY A 113 -23.65 -4.10 -12.10
CA GLY A 113 -23.01 -4.60 -13.33
C GLY A 113 -23.97 -4.57 -14.54
N LYS A 114 -25.25 -4.88 -14.31
CA LYS A 114 -26.29 -4.74 -15.34
C LYS A 114 -26.59 -3.27 -15.63
N LEU A 115 -26.61 -2.41 -14.62
CA LEU A 115 -26.84 -0.97 -14.75
C LEU A 115 -25.67 -0.28 -15.47
N ALA A 116 -24.42 -0.67 -15.20
CA ALA A 116 -23.23 -0.16 -15.86
C ALA A 116 -23.17 -0.55 -17.34
N LEU A 117 -23.60 -1.78 -17.68
CA LEU A 117 -23.76 -2.20 -19.07
C LEU A 117 -24.90 -1.45 -19.76
N LEU A 118 -26.02 -1.20 -19.06
CA LEU A 118 -27.12 -0.38 -19.57
C LEU A 118 -26.68 1.07 -19.77
N GLU A 119 -25.93 1.64 -18.83
CA GLU A 119 -25.42 3.00 -18.86
C GLU A 119 -24.38 3.17 -19.99
N THR A 120 -23.52 2.16 -20.19
CA THR A 120 -22.59 2.11 -21.33
C THR A 120 -23.33 1.99 -22.65
N ALA A 121 -24.39 1.17 -22.72
CA ALA A 121 -25.23 1.05 -23.91
C ALA A 121 -25.99 2.37 -24.21
N VAL A 122 -26.51 3.04 -23.20
CA VAL A 122 -27.21 4.33 -23.30
C VAL A 122 -26.24 5.47 -23.67
N LYS A 123 -25.03 5.52 -23.09
CA LYS A 123 -23.98 6.49 -23.46
C LYS A 123 -23.51 6.29 -24.90
N ASN A 124 -23.30 5.04 -25.33
CA ASN A 124 -22.96 4.72 -26.72
C ASN A 124 -24.08 5.05 -27.71
N GLN A 125 -25.35 4.98 -27.28
CA GLN A 125 -26.49 5.42 -28.08
C GLN A 125 -26.55 6.96 -28.19
N THR A 126 -26.19 7.68 -27.12
CA THR A 126 -26.20 9.15 -27.07
C THR A 126 -25.11 9.76 -27.97
N LEU A 127 -23.88 9.22 -27.92
CA LEU A 127 -22.78 9.65 -28.80
C LEU A 127 -23.08 9.45 -30.30
N LYS A 128 -23.88 8.43 -30.65
CA LYS A 128 -24.30 8.20 -32.05
C LYS A 128 -25.45 9.10 -32.51
N GLN A 129 -26.25 9.65 -31.59
CA GLN A 129 -27.26 10.66 -31.92
C GLN A 129 -26.61 12.03 -32.17
N GLU A 130 -25.54 12.38 -31.46
CA GLU A 130 -24.75 13.59 -31.75
C GLU A 130 -24.06 13.49 -33.12
N GLU A 131 -23.53 12.32 -33.48
CA GLU A 131 -22.96 12.07 -34.82
C GLU A 131 -24.04 12.14 -35.91
N MET A 132 -25.25 11.65 -35.63
CA MET A 132 -26.40 11.73 -36.53
C MET A 132 -26.94 13.17 -36.66
N ALA A 133 -26.92 13.96 -35.58
CA ALA A 133 -27.25 15.37 -35.58
C ALA A 133 -26.23 16.19 -36.39
N GLY A 134 -24.94 15.89 -36.27
CA GLY A 134 -23.88 16.49 -37.11
C GLY A 134 -24.04 16.14 -38.60
N LYS A 135 -24.42 14.89 -38.90
CA LYS A 135 -24.74 14.44 -40.27
C LYS A 135 -26.03 15.09 -40.80
N LEU A 136 -27.03 15.30 -39.95
CA LEU A 136 -28.26 16.02 -40.29
C LEU A 136 -28.00 17.52 -40.52
N ILE A 137 -27.18 18.18 -39.69
CA ILE A 137 -26.75 19.57 -39.90
C ILE A 137 -26.00 19.69 -41.23
N THR A 138 -25.11 18.75 -41.54
CA THR A 138 -24.39 18.69 -42.82
C THR A 138 -25.35 18.46 -43.99
N ALA A 139 -26.32 17.54 -43.86
CA ALA A 139 -27.33 17.30 -44.88
C ALA A 139 -28.26 18.51 -45.08
N ILE A 140 -28.63 19.22 -44.00
CA ILE A 140 -29.44 20.44 -44.03
C ILE A 140 -28.68 21.57 -44.72
N ASN A 141 -27.39 21.75 -44.42
CA ASN A 141 -26.54 22.73 -45.11
C ASN A 141 -26.36 22.40 -46.60
N ASN A 142 -26.50 21.12 -46.97
CA ASN A 142 -26.43 20.63 -48.35
C ASN A 142 -27.80 20.53 -49.05
N LEU A 143 -28.90 21.02 -48.44
CA LEU A 143 -30.26 21.00 -49.04
C LEU A 143 -30.45 21.96 -50.24
N GLN A 144 -29.40 22.63 -50.72
CA GLN A 144 -29.38 23.20 -52.08
C GLN A 144 -29.12 22.07 -53.10
N GLY A 145 -30.16 21.27 -53.42
CA GLY A 145 -30.05 20.18 -54.38
C GLY A 145 -31.39 19.66 -54.89
N SER A 146 -31.38 19.03 -56.07
CA SER A 146 -32.58 18.60 -56.82
C SER A 146 -33.37 17.50 -56.11
N MET A 147 -34.62 17.30 -56.55
CA MET A 147 -35.54 16.31 -55.95
C MET A 147 -35.05 14.86 -56.10
N GLU A 148 -34.34 14.51 -57.18
CA GLU A 148 -33.72 13.18 -57.32
C GLU A 148 -32.67 12.90 -56.25
N ALA A 149 -31.84 13.88 -55.90
CA ALA A 149 -30.82 13.72 -54.86
C ALA A 149 -31.44 13.48 -53.47
N LYS A 150 -32.60 14.11 -53.22
CA LYS A 150 -33.37 13.91 -51.98
C LYS A 150 -33.98 12.50 -51.89
N ILE A 151 -34.49 11.97 -53.00
CA ILE A 151 -35.04 10.62 -53.05
C ILE A 151 -33.95 9.55 -52.91
N ALA A 152 -32.78 9.76 -53.52
CA ALA A 152 -31.63 8.86 -53.40
C ALA A 152 -31.10 8.79 -51.96
N ALA A 153 -30.96 9.93 -51.28
CA ALA A 153 -30.50 9.98 -49.89
C ALA A 153 -31.49 9.32 -48.91
N ILE A 154 -32.80 9.47 -49.15
CA ILE A 154 -33.85 8.81 -48.36
C ILE A 154 -33.81 7.29 -48.57
N ALA A 155 -33.63 6.81 -49.79
CA ALA A 155 -33.50 5.39 -50.09
C ALA A 155 -32.26 4.76 -49.42
N GLU A 156 -31.15 5.49 -49.41
CA GLU A 156 -29.89 5.05 -48.79
C GLU A 156 -30.00 5.00 -47.25
N ALA A 157 -30.67 5.99 -46.66
CA ALA A 157 -30.96 6.00 -45.22
C ALA A 157 -31.87 4.84 -44.80
N ILE A 158 -32.92 4.54 -45.59
CA ILE A 158 -33.83 3.40 -45.34
C ILE A 158 -33.07 2.07 -45.42
N ASN A 159 -32.20 1.89 -46.42
CA ASN A 159 -31.38 0.67 -46.55
C ASN A 159 -30.35 0.51 -45.43
N SER A 160 -29.78 1.62 -44.95
CA SER A 160 -28.84 1.62 -43.82
C SER A 160 -29.51 1.20 -42.50
N VAL A 161 -30.75 1.64 -42.26
CA VAL A 161 -31.55 1.20 -41.10
C VAL A 161 -31.88 -0.29 -41.18
N ASN A 162 -32.26 -0.78 -42.37
CA ASN A 162 -32.63 -2.18 -42.57
C ASN A 162 -31.44 -3.15 -42.35
N THR A 163 -30.25 -2.79 -42.85
CA THR A 163 -29.00 -3.54 -42.63
C THR A 163 -28.53 -3.51 -41.17
N THR A 164 -28.74 -2.39 -40.48
CA THR A 164 -28.47 -2.26 -39.04
C THR A 164 -29.43 -3.09 -38.18
N LEU A 165 -30.70 -3.20 -38.56
CA LEU A 165 -31.67 -4.05 -37.87
C LEU A 165 -31.39 -5.54 -38.10
N GLN A 166 -31.06 -5.94 -39.32
CA GLN A 166 -30.70 -7.34 -39.63
C GLN A 166 -29.44 -7.80 -38.87
N SER A 167 -28.41 -6.95 -38.77
CA SER A 167 -27.19 -7.28 -38.03
C SER A 167 -27.43 -7.36 -36.51
N LYS A 168 -28.32 -6.54 -35.95
CA LYS A 168 -28.77 -6.64 -34.55
C LYS A 168 -29.61 -7.90 -34.30
N LEU A 169 -30.49 -8.27 -35.22
CA LEU A 169 -31.31 -9.49 -35.12
C LEU A 169 -30.44 -10.74 -35.13
N ALA A 170 -29.40 -10.77 -35.98
CA ALA A 170 -28.44 -11.86 -36.06
C ALA A 170 -27.60 -12.02 -34.77
N LEU A 171 -27.23 -10.91 -34.12
CA LEU A 171 -26.52 -10.94 -32.83
C LEU A 171 -27.42 -11.41 -31.68
N ILE A 172 -28.71 -11.05 -31.70
CA ILE A 172 -29.70 -11.51 -30.72
C ILE A 172 -30.00 -13.00 -30.92
N GLU A 173 -30.17 -13.47 -32.18
CA GLU A 173 -30.33 -14.91 -32.47
C GLU A 173 -29.08 -15.72 -32.10
N ALA A 174 -27.88 -15.18 -32.29
CA ALA A 174 -26.63 -15.81 -31.89
C ALA A 174 -26.48 -15.89 -30.36
N ALA A 175 -26.89 -14.84 -29.63
CA ALA A 175 -26.89 -14.83 -28.17
C ALA A 175 -27.94 -15.78 -27.57
N ILE A 176 -29.09 -15.97 -28.23
CA ILE A 176 -30.14 -16.91 -27.81
C ILE A 176 -29.74 -18.37 -28.06
N LYS A 177 -28.94 -18.66 -29.09
CA LYS A 177 -28.50 -20.04 -29.44
C LYS A 177 -27.24 -20.52 -28.71
N ALA A 178 -26.50 -19.64 -28.03
CA ALA A 178 -25.22 -19.97 -27.44
C ALA A 178 -25.33 -20.41 -25.96
N GLN A 179 -25.57 -21.70 -25.71
CA GLN A 179 -25.25 -22.31 -24.40
C GLN A 179 -24.28 -23.51 -24.50
N THR A 180 -23.81 -23.88 -25.70
CA THR A 180 -22.88 -25.01 -25.90
C THR A 180 -22.10 -24.86 -27.21
N LEU A 181 -20.89 -24.30 -27.22
CA LEU A 181 -20.04 -24.36 -28.43
C LEU A 181 -18.59 -24.78 -28.12
N SER A 182 -18.13 -25.78 -28.87
CA SER A 182 -16.78 -26.33 -28.86
C SER A 182 -15.77 -25.37 -29.50
N LEU A 183 -14.48 -25.67 -29.32
CA LEU A 183 -13.36 -24.83 -29.77
C LEU A 183 -13.36 -24.56 -31.28
N GLU A 184 -13.86 -25.51 -32.08
CA GLU A 184 -13.89 -25.45 -33.55
C GLU A 184 -14.86 -24.37 -34.05
N ALA A 185 -16.02 -24.23 -33.41
CA ALA A 185 -16.98 -23.17 -33.73
C ALA A 185 -16.50 -21.77 -33.28
N LYS A 186 -15.64 -21.69 -32.26
CA LYS A 186 -14.98 -20.43 -31.87
C LYS A 186 -13.97 -19.98 -32.92
N LEU A 187 -13.27 -20.92 -33.57
CA LEU A 187 -12.36 -20.61 -34.68
C LEU A 187 -13.11 -20.11 -35.92
N THR A 188 -14.24 -20.72 -36.28
CA THR A 188 -15.06 -20.28 -37.42
C THR A 188 -15.64 -18.88 -37.22
N LEU A 189 -16.00 -18.51 -35.98
CA LEU A 189 -16.41 -17.15 -35.63
C LEU A 189 -15.25 -16.16 -35.74
N LEU A 190 -14.04 -16.57 -35.36
CA LEU A 190 -12.84 -15.75 -35.53
C LEU A 190 -12.52 -15.53 -37.02
N GLU A 191 -12.60 -16.57 -37.85
CA GLU A 191 -12.43 -16.47 -39.31
C GLU A 191 -13.47 -15.55 -39.95
N THR A 192 -14.72 -15.61 -39.48
CA THR A 192 -15.80 -14.75 -39.98
C THR A 192 -15.59 -13.29 -39.56
N ALA A 193 -15.12 -13.06 -38.34
CA ALA A 193 -14.76 -11.72 -37.86
C ALA A 193 -13.59 -11.12 -38.64
N ILE A 194 -12.57 -11.94 -38.96
CA ILE A 194 -11.43 -11.55 -39.79
C ILE A 194 -11.89 -11.20 -41.23
N LYS A 195 -12.74 -12.02 -41.86
CA LYS A 195 -13.31 -11.72 -43.19
C LYS A 195 -14.12 -10.42 -43.21
N ASN A 196 -14.91 -10.16 -42.17
CA ASN A 196 -15.69 -8.92 -42.07
C ASN A 196 -14.80 -7.68 -41.85
N GLN A 197 -13.64 -7.83 -41.21
CA GLN A 197 -12.67 -6.75 -41.09
C GLN A 197 -12.02 -6.44 -42.44
N THR A 198 -11.74 -7.46 -43.26
CA THR A 198 -11.25 -7.31 -44.64
C THR A 198 -12.27 -6.60 -45.54
N LEU A 199 -13.55 -6.96 -45.47
CA LEU A 199 -14.63 -6.28 -46.21
C LEU A 199 -14.76 -4.78 -45.85
N LYS A 200 -14.54 -4.40 -44.58
CA LYS A 200 -14.50 -2.98 -44.17
C LYS A 200 -13.31 -2.21 -44.74
N GLN A 201 -12.17 -2.87 -45.00
CA GLN A 201 -11.03 -2.24 -45.67
C GLN A 201 -11.30 -2.04 -47.17
N GLU A 202 -11.96 -2.99 -47.83
CA GLU A 202 -12.41 -2.84 -49.23
C GLU A 202 -13.46 -1.73 -49.39
N GLU A 203 -14.39 -1.60 -48.45
CA GLU A 203 -15.37 -0.51 -48.43
C GLU A 203 -14.71 0.86 -48.20
N MET A 204 -13.65 0.91 -47.37
CA MET A 204 -12.86 2.12 -47.13
C MET A 204 -12.00 2.49 -48.35
N ALA A 205 -11.46 1.50 -49.05
CA ALA A 205 -10.79 1.66 -50.34
C ALA A 205 -11.77 2.17 -51.42
N GLY A 206 -13.01 1.66 -51.46
CA GLY A 206 -14.06 2.16 -52.35
C GLY A 206 -14.45 3.62 -52.05
N LYS A 207 -14.51 4.01 -50.77
CA LYS A 207 -14.74 5.41 -50.35
C LYS A 207 -13.56 6.32 -50.69
N LEU A 208 -12.32 5.82 -50.59
CA LEU A 208 -11.12 6.52 -51.05
C LEU A 208 -11.11 6.69 -52.58
N ILE A 209 -11.47 5.66 -53.35
CA ILE A 209 -11.62 5.73 -54.82
C ILE A 209 -12.69 6.74 -55.21
N THR A 210 -13.82 6.77 -54.51
CA THR A 210 -14.89 7.74 -54.73
C THR A 210 -14.46 9.17 -54.37
N ALA A 211 -13.73 9.35 -53.27
CA ALA A 211 -13.16 10.65 -52.88
C ALA A 211 -12.10 11.13 -53.88
N ILE A 212 -11.31 10.22 -54.46
CA ILE A 212 -10.33 10.50 -55.51
C ILE A 212 -11.03 10.90 -56.83
N ASN A 213 -12.12 10.23 -57.19
CA ASN A 213 -12.89 10.53 -58.40
C ASN A 213 -13.68 11.85 -58.30
N ASN A 214 -14.05 12.27 -57.09
CA ASN A 214 -14.69 13.56 -56.84
C ASN A 214 -13.70 14.75 -56.78
N LEU A 215 -12.39 14.53 -56.92
CA LEU A 215 -11.36 15.57 -57.06
C LEU A 215 -11.20 16.01 -58.53
N GLN A 216 -12.27 16.51 -59.14
CA GLN A 216 -12.23 17.18 -60.44
C GLN A 216 -12.23 18.71 -60.27
N GLY A 217 -11.18 19.22 -59.63
CA GLY A 217 -10.79 20.64 -59.63
C GLY A 217 -9.53 20.86 -60.49
N SER A 218 -9.31 22.08 -60.98
CA SER A 218 -8.19 22.42 -61.86
C SER A 218 -6.83 22.02 -61.26
N MET A 219 -5.82 21.82 -62.11
CA MET A 219 -4.45 21.48 -61.71
C MET A 219 -3.91 22.42 -60.62
N GLU A 220 -4.31 23.70 -60.62
CA GLU A 220 -3.95 24.70 -59.61
C GLU A 220 -4.57 24.43 -58.24
N ALA A 221 -5.83 23.98 -58.18
CA ALA A 221 -6.45 23.58 -56.92
C ALA A 221 -5.80 22.32 -56.33
N LYS A 222 -5.37 21.40 -57.19
CA LYS A 222 -4.60 20.20 -56.78
C LYS A 222 -3.21 20.57 -56.27
N ILE A 223 -2.51 21.49 -56.94
CA ILE A 223 -1.22 22.01 -56.49
C ILE A 223 -1.36 22.80 -55.18
N ALA A 224 -2.43 23.60 -55.02
CA ALA A 224 -2.69 24.35 -53.79
C ALA A 224 -2.96 23.43 -52.60
N ALA A 225 -3.82 22.42 -52.77
CA ALA A 225 -4.10 21.44 -51.72
C ALA A 225 -2.88 20.57 -51.38
N ILE A 226 -2.06 20.20 -52.37
CA ILE A 226 -0.78 19.50 -52.13
C ILE A 226 0.21 20.44 -51.42
N THR A 227 0.28 21.71 -51.79
CA THR A 227 1.15 22.71 -51.14
C THR A 227 0.72 22.96 -49.70
N GLU A 228 -0.58 23.04 -49.44
CA GLU A 228 -1.13 23.17 -48.09
C GLU A 228 -0.91 21.90 -47.26
N ALA A 229 -1.09 20.72 -47.84
CA ALA A 229 -0.77 19.45 -47.18
C ALA A 229 0.72 19.31 -46.86
N ILE A 230 1.60 19.69 -47.79
CA ILE A 230 3.06 19.72 -47.61
C ILE A 230 3.41 20.75 -46.52
N ASN A 231 2.83 21.93 -46.56
CA ASN A 231 3.07 22.97 -45.55
C ASN A 231 2.58 22.53 -44.18
N ASN A 232 1.40 21.91 -44.07
CA ASN A 232 0.85 21.40 -42.82
C ASN A 232 1.71 20.26 -42.24
N VAL A 233 2.15 19.33 -43.09
CA VAL A 233 3.10 18.28 -42.71
C VAL A 233 4.44 18.90 -42.28
N ASN A 234 4.91 19.95 -42.96
CA ASN A 234 6.14 20.65 -42.64
C ASN A 234 6.03 21.43 -41.32
N THR A 235 4.93 22.14 -41.03
CA THR A 235 4.68 22.76 -39.71
C THR A 235 4.53 21.73 -38.62
N THR A 236 3.92 20.58 -38.91
CA THR A 236 3.80 19.48 -37.93
C THR A 236 5.16 18.86 -37.64
N LEU A 237 5.99 18.66 -38.66
CA LEU A 237 7.37 18.18 -38.53
C LEU A 237 8.24 19.20 -37.81
N GLN A 238 8.13 20.50 -38.12
CA GLN A 238 8.84 21.57 -37.41
C GLN A 238 8.42 21.66 -35.94
N SER A 239 7.13 21.49 -35.63
CA SER A 239 6.64 21.47 -34.25
C SER A 239 7.13 20.24 -33.49
N LYS A 240 7.12 19.06 -34.14
CA LYS A 240 7.69 17.82 -33.58
C LYS A 240 9.21 17.92 -33.43
N LEU A 241 9.92 18.54 -34.37
CA LEU A 241 11.34 18.79 -34.31
C LEU A 241 11.68 19.78 -33.19
N ALA A 242 10.89 20.85 -33.01
CA ALA A 242 11.05 21.78 -31.90
C ALA A 242 10.79 21.11 -30.55
N LEU A 243 9.83 20.19 -30.46
CA LEU A 243 9.59 19.37 -29.26
C LEU A 243 10.72 18.37 -29.01
N ILE A 244 11.30 17.79 -30.07
CA ILE A 244 12.48 16.92 -29.98
C ILE A 244 13.72 17.75 -29.60
N GLU A 245 13.92 18.93 -30.16
CA GLU A 245 14.99 19.86 -29.78
C GLU A 245 14.82 20.36 -28.34
N ALA A 246 13.58 20.63 -27.91
CA ALA A 246 13.27 20.98 -26.54
C ALA A 246 13.49 19.79 -25.60
N ALA A 247 13.13 18.57 -26.01
CA ALA A 247 13.37 17.34 -25.26
C ALA A 247 14.85 16.97 -25.21
N ILE A 248 15.62 17.19 -26.28
CA ILE A 248 17.08 17.03 -26.34
C ILE A 248 17.77 18.10 -25.47
N LYS A 249 17.32 19.36 -25.53
CA LYS A 249 17.76 20.43 -24.62
C LYS A 249 17.40 20.12 -23.15
N ALA A 250 16.27 19.49 -22.90
CA ALA A 250 15.84 19.09 -21.56
C ALA A 250 16.56 17.82 -21.05
N GLN A 251 16.96 16.92 -21.94
CA GLN A 251 17.63 15.65 -21.60
C GLN A 251 19.17 15.79 -21.50
N THR A 252 19.71 16.93 -21.95
CA THR A 252 21.10 17.33 -21.76
C THR A 252 21.16 18.77 -21.29
N LEU A 253 21.24 19.00 -19.97
CA LEU A 253 22.08 20.12 -19.53
C LEU A 253 23.45 19.86 -20.18
N SER A 254 23.87 20.70 -21.12
CA SER A 254 25.16 20.55 -21.80
C SER A 254 26.26 20.42 -20.76
N LEU A 255 27.37 19.74 -21.10
CA LEU A 255 28.51 19.69 -20.20
C LEU A 255 28.93 21.11 -19.78
N GLU A 256 28.84 22.10 -20.69
CA GLU A 256 28.96 23.53 -20.37
C GLU A 256 27.97 24.03 -19.31
N ALA A 257 26.68 23.70 -19.39
CA ALA A 257 25.68 24.16 -18.43
C ALA A 257 25.83 23.47 -17.06
N LYS A 258 26.22 22.19 -17.04
CA LYS A 258 26.56 21.48 -15.80
C LYS A 258 27.86 22.00 -15.20
N LEU A 259 28.88 22.27 -16.03
CA LEU A 259 30.12 22.93 -15.60
C LEU A 259 29.85 24.35 -15.14
N GLY A 260 28.92 25.09 -15.76
CA GLY A 260 28.52 26.43 -15.33
C GLY A 260 27.75 26.42 -14.01
N LEU A 261 26.91 25.42 -13.76
CA LEU A 261 26.25 25.22 -12.45
C LEU A 261 27.23 24.74 -11.38
N ILE A 262 28.19 23.89 -11.73
CA ILE A 262 29.28 23.47 -10.84
C ILE A 262 30.20 24.67 -10.56
N GLU A 263 30.52 25.50 -11.55
CA GLU A 263 31.34 26.71 -11.40
C GLU A 263 30.59 27.77 -10.58
N ALA A 264 29.28 27.93 -10.79
CA ALA A 264 28.43 28.80 -9.97
C ALA A 264 28.31 28.26 -8.54
N ALA A 265 28.17 26.94 -8.35
CA ALA A 265 28.16 26.30 -7.03
C ALA A 265 29.53 26.42 -6.34
N ILE A 266 30.64 26.30 -7.08
CA ILE A 266 32.01 26.49 -6.59
C ILE A 266 32.24 27.95 -6.21
N LYS A 267 31.78 28.92 -7.01
CA LYS A 267 31.83 30.36 -6.70
C LYS A 267 30.90 30.76 -5.54
N ALA A 268 29.80 30.04 -5.35
CA ALA A 268 28.85 30.26 -4.26
C ALA A 268 29.25 29.56 -2.96
N MET A 269 30.26 28.67 -2.97
CA MET A 269 30.92 28.26 -1.74
C MET A 269 31.57 29.49 -1.10
N PRO A 270 31.52 29.65 0.24
CA PRO A 270 32.10 30.82 0.86
C PRO A 270 33.60 30.88 0.56
N ASN A 271 34.05 31.94 -0.11
CA ASN A 271 35.46 32.20 -0.29
C ASN A 271 36.03 32.60 1.09
N TYR A 272 36.75 31.68 1.72
CA TYR A 272 37.33 31.90 3.04
C TYR A 272 38.70 32.60 2.98
N SER A 273 39.19 32.99 1.80
CA SER A 273 40.46 33.74 1.66
C SER A 273 40.47 35.00 2.51
N ASP A 274 39.40 35.80 2.52
CA ASP A 274 39.33 36.99 3.38
C ASP A 274 39.42 36.64 4.88
N LYS A 275 38.85 35.51 5.31
CA LYS A 275 38.95 35.04 6.70
C LYS A 275 40.32 34.47 7.01
N PHE A 276 40.95 33.85 6.03
CA PHE A 276 42.28 33.27 6.12
C PHE A 276 43.35 34.37 6.16
N ASP A 277 43.23 35.37 5.30
CA ASP A 277 44.06 36.58 5.29
C ASP A 277 43.87 37.36 6.59
N ALA A 278 42.65 37.43 7.14
CA ALA A 278 42.41 38.00 8.46
C ALA A 278 43.09 37.20 9.58
N VAL A 279 43.12 35.86 9.50
CA VAL A 279 43.83 35.00 10.45
C VAL A 279 45.36 35.16 10.32
N VAL A 280 45.89 35.22 9.10
CA VAL A 280 47.32 35.47 8.85
C VAL A 280 47.72 36.86 9.33
N ALA A 281 46.90 37.88 9.07
CA ALA A 281 47.11 39.24 9.57
C ALA A 281 47.07 39.29 11.11
N ALA A 282 46.11 38.61 11.73
CA ALA A 282 46.03 38.50 13.19
C ALA A 282 47.24 37.76 13.79
N LEU A 283 47.69 36.67 13.16
CA LEU A 283 48.88 35.91 13.57
C LEU A 283 50.16 36.76 13.45
N ASN A 284 50.29 37.55 12.37
CA ASN A 284 51.41 38.48 12.21
C ASN A 284 51.36 39.63 13.22
N ALA A 285 50.17 40.16 13.52
CA ALA A 285 50.00 41.18 14.55
C ALA A 285 50.35 40.65 15.95
N MET A 286 49.92 39.43 16.27
CA MET A 286 50.30 38.76 17.53
C MET A 286 51.80 38.48 17.59
N LYS A 287 52.41 38.03 16.49
CA LYS A 287 53.86 37.85 16.39
C LYS A 287 54.60 39.15 16.70
N ALA A 288 54.20 40.26 16.08
CA ALA A 288 54.82 41.56 16.33
C ALA A 288 54.68 42.01 17.79
N GLN A 289 53.51 41.78 18.42
CA GLN A 289 53.30 42.06 19.84
C GLN A 289 54.16 41.18 20.76
N ILE A 290 54.37 39.90 20.39
CA ILE A 290 55.19 38.96 21.17
C ILE A 290 56.69 39.27 21.01
N GLU A 291 57.15 39.64 19.81
CA GLU A 291 58.53 40.07 19.57
C GLU A 291 58.87 41.35 20.35
N ALA A 292 57.88 42.24 20.56
CA ALA A 292 58.03 43.43 21.40
C ALA A 292 58.16 43.13 22.92
N LEU A 293 57.88 41.90 23.37
CA LEU A 293 57.95 41.49 24.78
C LEU A 293 59.34 40.93 25.22
N GLY A 294 60.34 40.90 24.33
CA GLY A 294 61.73 40.57 24.66
C GLY A 294 62.18 39.12 24.38
N THR A 295 63.41 38.76 24.77
CA THR A 295 64.12 37.54 24.33
C THR A 295 63.67 36.21 24.97
N GLY A 296 62.67 36.23 25.86
CA GLY A 296 62.17 35.05 26.57
C GLY A 296 61.18 34.18 25.78
N GLN A 297 60.71 34.63 24.61
CA GLN A 297 59.58 34.05 23.90
C GLN A 297 59.94 33.43 22.53
N ALA A 298 61.21 33.17 22.25
CA ALA A 298 61.69 32.65 20.95
C ALA A 298 61.00 31.34 20.51
N GLY A 299 60.61 30.48 21.46
CA GLY A 299 59.86 29.25 21.16
C GLY A 299 58.43 29.51 20.66
N ILE A 300 57.79 30.60 21.10
CA ILE A 300 56.43 30.98 20.69
C ILE A 300 56.44 31.57 19.28
N VAL A 301 57.45 32.40 18.97
CA VAL A 301 57.63 32.97 17.62
C VAL A 301 57.87 31.87 16.58
N ASN A 302 58.67 30.85 16.91
CA ASN A 302 58.88 29.70 16.01
C ASN A 302 57.61 28.86 15.79
N ALA A 303 56.79 28.66 16.84
CA ALA A 303 55.52 27.96 16.70
C ALA A 303 54.52 28.74 15.80
N ILE A 304 54.48 30.07 15.94
CA ILE A 304 53.65 30.94 15.09
C ILE A 304 54.14 30.91 13.63
N ASN A 305 55.46 30.96 13.39
CA ASN A 305 56.01 30.86 12.03
C ASN A 305 55.68 29.51 11.36
N SER A 306 55.73 28.40 12.11
CA SER A 306 55.34 27.08 11.61
C SER A 306 53.83 27.00 11.29
N LEU A 307 52.99 27.64 12.11
CA LEU A 307 51.55 27.76 11.84
C LEU A 307 51.28 28.57 10.58
N ILE A 308 51.95 29.72 10.40
CA ILE A 308 51.83 30.55 9.19
C ILE A 308 52.28 29.77 7.95
N ALA A 309 53.35 28.99 8.04
CA ALA A 309 53.84 28.17 6.93
C ALA A 309 52.89 27.02 6.57
N ALA A 310 52.29 26.35 7.56
CA ALA A 310 51.31 25.27 7.35
C ALA A 310 49.99 25.79 6.77
N VAL A 311 49.59 26.99 7.19
CA VAL A 311 48.47 27.75 6.63
C VAL A 311 48.80 28.06 5.15
N ASN A 312 49.90 28.76 4.86
CA ASN A 312 50.26 29.18 3.50
C ASN A 312 50.58 28.05 2.50
N SER A 313 50.93 26.85 2.96
CA SER A 313 51.28 25.73 2.06
C SER A 313 50.07 25.03 1.45
N GLY A 314 48.84 25.31 1.93
CA GLY A 314 47.58 24.93 1.27
C GLY A 314 47.35 23.43 1.02
N ASN A 315 48.12 22.54 1.67
CA ASN A 315 48.15 21.11 1.33
C ASN A 315 47.88 20.21 2.55
N ALA A 316 46.59 19.96 2.82
CA ALA A 316 46.00 18.74 3.38
C ALA A 316 44.57 19.05 3.87
N ASP A 317 43.68 18.05 3.78
CA ASP A 317 42.28 18.04 4.26
C ASP A 317 41.92 19.16 5.24
N THR A 318 41.01 20.04 4.84
CA THR A 318 40.57 21.23 5.59
C THR A 318 40.17 20.91 7.03
N ALA A 319 39.65 19.69 7.27
CA ALA A 319 39.30 19.19 8.59
C ALA A 319 40.52 18.83 9.46
N ALA A 320 41.58 18.26 8.87
CA ALA A 320 42.81 17.90 9.56
C ALA A 320 43.65 19.14 9.89
N ALA A 321 43.72 20.10 8.98
CA ALA A 321 44.37 21.39 9.22
C ALA A 321 43.67 22.18 10.33
N LEU A 322 42.33 22.23 10.32
CA LEU A 322 41.54 22.85 11.38
C LEU A 322 41.74 22.15 12.73
N ALA A 323 41.80 20.82 12.76
CA ALA A 323 42.05 20.06 13.99
C ALA A 323 43.43 20.35 14.59
N GLN A 324 44.48 20.45 13.78
CA GLN A 324 45.83 20.79 14.25
C GLN A 324 45.93 22.24 14.75
N ILE A 325 45.23 23.17 14.09
CA ILE A 325 45.13 24.57 14.54
C ILE A 325 44.41 24.65 15.88
N ILE A 326 43.28 23.95 16.04
CA ILE A 326 42.53 23.88 17.30
C ILE A 326 43.39 23.27 18.41
N GLN A 327 44.08 22.17 18.14
CA GLN A 327 44.94 21.50 19.12
C GLN A 327 46.06 22.43 19.61
N LYS A 328 46.74 23.14 18.70
CA LYS A 328 47.80 24.09 19.08
C LYS A 328 47.27 25.33 19.78
N LEU A 329 46.05 25.79 19.45
CA LEU A 329 45.38 26.88 20.16
C LEU A 329 45.00 26.48 21.59
N GLU A 330 44.60 25.23 21.83
CA GLU A 330 44.33 24.72 23.17
C GLU A 330 45.62 24.53 23.99
N GLU A 331 46.71 24.04 23.39
CA GLU A 331 48.05 24.00 24.02
C GLU A 331 48.57 25.40 24.38
N LEU A 332 48.25 26.40 23.56
CA LEU A 332 48.54 27.81 23.84
C LEU A 332 47.63 28.38 24.93
N LYS A 333 46.32 28.07 24.92
CA LYS A 333 45.38 28.46 25.98
C LYS A 333 45.79 27.92 27.33
N GLU A 334 46.23 26.66 27.45
CA GLU A 334 46.73 26.13 28.72
C GLU A 334 47.94 26.91 29.23
N LYS A 335 48.82 27.36 28.32
CA LYS A 335 49.97 28.21 28.66
C LYS A 335 49.60 29.66 28.98
N ILE A 336 48.46 30.15 28.46
CA ILE A 336 47.94 31.52 28.68
C ILE A 336 46.94 31.57 29.86
N GLY A 337 46.37 30.43 30.27
CA GLY A 337 45.24 30.26 31.19
C GLY A 337 45.45 30.63 32.66
N ASN A 338 46.33 31.58 32.95
CA ASN A 338 46.46 32.26 34.24
C ASN A 338 45.94 33.73 34.21
N GLY A 339 45.03 34.09 33.31
CA GLY A 339 44.48 35.46 33.25
C GLY A 339 43.04 35.51 32.72
N GLY A 340 42.09 35.82 33.62
CA GLY A 340 40.63 35.73 33.44
C GLY A 340 39.94 36.60 32.37
N GLY A 341 38.65 36.33 32.14
CA GLY A 341 37.70 37.25 31.47
C GLY A 341 36.68 36.56 30.56
N GLY A 342 35.42 36.44 31.02
CA GLY A 342 34.36 35.66 30.38
C GLY A 342 33.77 36.22 29.07
N VAL A 343 33.24 35.30 28.26
CA VAL A 343 32.35 35.59 27.12
C VAL A 343 31.21 34.55 27.10
N ILE A 344 29.98 35.03 26.93
CA ILE A 344 28.71 34.29 27.03
C ILE A 344 28.58 33.29 25.85
N PRO A 345 28.16 32.01 26.06
CA PRO A 345 27.97 31.04 24.98
C PRO A 345 26.64 31.22 24.24
N PRO A 346 26.52 30.75 22.97
CA PRO A 346 25.24 30.71 22.26
C PRO A 346 24.29 29.71 22.94
N THR A 347 22.99 30.02 22.87
CA THR A 347 21.86 29.24 23.43
C THR A 347 22.06 27.72 23.38
N PRO A 348 21.88 27.01 24.52
CA PRO A 348 22.12 25.58 24.59
C PRO A 348 21.12 24.80 23.74
N GLN A 349 21.62 23.97 22.83
CA GLN A 349 20.86 22.85 22.29
C GLN A 349 20.35 22.00 23.48
N PRO A 350 19.08 21.55 23.50
CA PRO A 350 18.60 20.70 24.58
C PRO A 350 19.43 19.41 24.61
N THR A 351 20.25 19.26 25.63
CA THR A 351 21.05 18.05 25.84
C THR A 351 20.12 16.95 26.35
N MET A 352 19.57 16.14 25.45
CA MET A 352 18.88 14.91 25.83
C MET A 352 19.90 13.95 26.45
N GLU A 353 19.67 13.54 27.69
CA GLU A 353 20.48 12.51 28.34
C GLU A 353 20.13 11.11 27.80
N TYR A 354 21.11 10.19 27.85
CA TYR A 354 20.94 8.79 27.46
C TYR A 354 21.45 7.85 28.54
N VAL A 355 20.96 6.61 28.49
CA VAL A 355 21.45 5.47 29.23
C VAL A 355 21.98 4.45 28.23
N ASP A 356 23.21 4.00 28.45
CA ASP A 356 23.77 2.86 27.74
C ASP A 356 23.34 1.57 28.45
N LEU A 357 22.43 0.81 27.82
CA LEU A 357 21.95 -0.47 28.33
C LEU A 357 22.84 -1.66 27.91
N GLY A 358 23.97 -1.42 27.25
CA GLY A 358 24.81 -2.48 26.68
C GLY A 358 24.14 -3.19 25.49
N LEU A 359 23.24 -2.48 24.80
CA LEU A 359 22.56 -2.91 23.57
C LEU A 359 23.24 -2.26 22.35
N SER A 360 22.72 -2.51 21.15
CA SER A 360 23.25 -1.92 19.91
C SER A 360 23.17 -0.39 19.83
N VAL A 361 22.29 0.24 20.63
CA VAL A 361 22.12 1.71 20.71
C VAL A 361 21.90 2.17 22.15
N LYS A 362 22.19 3.45 22.38
CA LYS A 362 21.95 4.15 23.65
C LYS A 362 20.56 4.78 23.64
N TRP A 363 19.81 4.57 24.70
CA TRP A 363 18.40 4.97 24.81
C TRP A 363 18.28 6.28 25.58
N ALA A 364 17.44 7.22 25.12
CA ALA A 364 17.18 8.46 25.84
C ALA A 364 16.56 8.19 27.24
N THR A 365 16.89 9.02 28.22
CA THR A 365 16.30 8.94 29.57
C THR A 365 14.83 9.32 29.60
N CYS A 366 14.37 10.15 28.65
CA CYS A 366 12.98 10.63 28.58
C CYS A 366 12.37 10.43 27.18
N ASN A 367 11.04 10.47 27.13
CA ASN A 367 10.31 10.61 25.88
C ASN A 367 10.56 11.99 25.25
N LEU A 368 10.39 12.11 23.95
CA LEU A 368 10.51 13.39 23.28
C LEU A 368 9.45 14.38 23.79
N GLY A 369 9.89 15.53 24.30
CA GLY A 369 9.04 16.54 24.93
C GLY A 369 8.75 16.31 26.42
N ALA A 370 9.30 15.26 27.02
CA ALA A 370 9.24 15.03 28.47
C ALA A 370 10.46 15.65 29.17
N THR A 371 10.25 16.13 30.40
CA THR A 371 11.35 16.65 31.26
C THR A 371 11.88 15.62 32.24
N LYS A 372 11.11 14.55 32.51
CA LYS A 372 11.49 13.45 33.41
C LYS A 372 11.17 12.10 32.75
N PRO A 373 11.84 11.00 33.15
CA PRO A 373 11.59 9.68 32.57
C PRO A 373 10.14 9.20 32.66
N SER A 374 9.43 9.61 33.73
CA SER A 374 8.04 9.26 34.03
C SER A 374 6.99 10.08 33.27
N ASP A 375 7.37 11.25 32.74
CA ASP A 375 6.47 12.11 31.96
C ASP A 375 6.16 11.46 30.60
N TYR A 376 4.93 11.60 30.12
CA TYR A 376 4.49 10.98 28.87
C TYR A 376 5.15 11.61 27.63
N GLY A 377 5.51 12.90 27.71
CA GLY A 377 6.04 13.66 26.57
C GLY A 377 4.96 14.02 25.55
N HIS A 378 5.38 14.24 24.32
CA HIS A 378 4.48 14.55 23.20
C HIS A 378 4.13 13.29 22.39
N TYR A 379 3.03 13.39 21.65
CA TYR A 379 2.53 12.33 20.78
C TYR A 379 2.72 12.73 19.33
N TYR A 380 3.23 11.82 18.50
CA TYR A 380 3.55 12.10 17.10
C TYR A 380 2.84 11.06 16.23
N ALA A 381 2.23 11.50 15.14
CA ALA A 381 1.86 10.57 14.07
C ALA A 381 3.14 10.11 13.36
N TRP A 382 3.15 8.89 12.82
CA TRP A 382 4.35 8.32 12.23
C TRP A 382 4.81 9.13 11.00
N GLY A 383 6.06 9.59 10.97
CA GLY A 383 6.57 10.46 9.91
C GLY A 383 6.15 11.93 10.00
N GLU A 384 5.55 12.35 11.12
CA GLU A 384 5.32 13.76 11.47
C GLU A 384 6.29 14.19 12.57
N THR A 385 6.72 15.45 12.51
CA THR A 385 7.79 16.00 13.36
C THR A 385 7.27 16.97 14.42
N GLU A 386 5.98 17.30 14.35
CA GLU A 386 5.27 18.16 15.28
C GLU A 386 4.05 17.42 15.84
N PRO A 387 3.71 17.61 17.13
CA PRO A 387 2.47 17.10 17.69
C PRO A 387 1.27 17.89 17.15
N LYS A 388 0.08 17.30 17.26
CA LYS A 388 -1.19 17.91 16.87
C LYS A 388 -2.30 17.54 17.85
N THR A 389 -3.49 18.08 17.64
CA THR A 389 -4.64 17.88 18.54
C THR A 389 -5.64 16.85 18.06
N ASP A 390 -5.61 16.50 16.77
CA ASP A 390 -6.49 15.50 16.16
C ASP A 390 -5.67 14.51 15.32
N TYR A 391 -5.84 13.22 15.58
CA TYR A 391 -5.07 12.12 14.99
C TYR A 391 -6.00 11.21 14.20
N THR A 392 -6.22 11.57 12.94
CA THR A 392 -7.09 10.87 11.98
C THR A 392 -6.39 10.76 10.65
N TRP A 393 -6.89 9.92 9.73
CA TRP A 393 -6.39 9.93 8.36
C TRP A 393 -6.54 11.31 7.73
N ALA A 394 -7.69 11.98 7.86
CA ALA A 394 -7.90 13.32 7.29
C ALA A 394 -6.87 14.38 7.73
N THR A 395 -6.27 14.23 8.92
CA THR A 395 -5.27 15.16 9.47
C THR A 395 -3.84 14.65 9.32
N TYR A 396 -3.64 13.48 8.70
CA TYR A 396 -2.33 12.86 8.54
C TYR A 396 -1.53 13.53 7.41
N LYS A 397 -0.29 13.94 7.69
CA LYS A 397 0.58 14.73 6.80
C LYS A 397 0.77 14.11 5.42
N TRP A 398 0.82 12.79 5.33
CA TRP A 398 1.12 12.06 4.09
C TRP A 398 -0.13 11.61 3.35
N MET A 399 -1.23 12.33 3.47
CA MET A 399 -2.45 12.08 2.71
C MET A 399 -2.54 13.00 1.50
N GLN A 400 -3.12 12.49 0.43
CA GLN A 400 -3.54 13.32 -0.68
C GLN A 400 -4.54 14.37 -0.19
N ALA A 401 -4.37 15.62 -0.64
CA ALA A 401 -5.21 16.74 -0.21
C ALA A 401 -6.71 16.44 -0.41
N GLY A 402 -7.50 16.66 0.64
CA GLY A 402 -8.95 16.43 0.62
C GLY A 402 -9.39 14.96 0.84
N GLN A 403 -8.46 14.02 1.03
CA GLN A 403 -8.77 12.61 1.25
C GLN A 403 -8.67 12.21 2.72
N SER A 404 -9.47 11.21 3.12
CA SER A 404 -9.53 10.70 4.49
C SER A 404 -9.46 9.17 4.61
N ASP A 405 -9.23 8.48 3.49
CA ASP A 405 -9.07 7.02 3.44
C ASP A 405 -7.60 6.65 3.25
N TRP A 406 -7.11 5.66 4.01
CA TRP A 406 -5.74 5.15 4.01
C TRP A 406 -5.22 4.77 2.61
N LYS A 407 -6.10 4.51 1.65
CA LYS A 407 -5.74 4.28 0.24
C LYS A 407 -5.06 5.48 -0.43
N HIS A 408 -5.13 6.68 0.16
CA HIS A 408 -4.59 7.91 -0.43
C HIS A 408 -3.30 8.40 0.24
N ILE A 409 -2.54 7.50 0.85
CA ILE A 409 -1.23 7.81 1.42
C ILE A 409 -0.19 8.03 0.31
N THR A 410 0.58 9.11 0.40
CA THR A 410 1.46 9.59 -0.67
C THR A 410 2.96 9.30 -0.46
N LYS A 411 3.36 8.84 0.73
CA LYS A 411 4.77 8.63 1.10
C LYS A 411 4.95 7.42 2.03
N TYR A 412 6.08 6.73 1.91
CA TYR A 412 6.43 5.51 2.63
C TYR A 412 5.43 4.39 2.33
N THR A 413 5.37 3.99 1.07
CA THR A 413 4.44 2.97 0.55
C THR A 413 5.24 1.82 -0.03
N VAL A 414 4.75 0.60 0.14
CA VAL A 414 5.40 -0.64 -0.31
C VAL A 414 4.44 -1.45 -1.17
N ALA A 415 4.98 -2.40 -1.93
CA ALA A 415 4.18 -3.32 -2.73
C ALA A 415 3.44 -4.34 -1.83
N ASP A 416 2.36 -3.91 -1.18
CA ASP A 416 1.56 -4.66 -0.20
C ASP A 416 0.38 -5.46 -0.78
N GLY A 417 0.18 -5.38 -2.10
CA GLY A 417 -0.91 -6.04 -2.82
C GLY A 417 -2.26 -5.33 -2.71
N GLN A 418 -2.34 -4.17 -2.04
CA GLN A 418 -3.56 -3.37 -1.92
C GLN A 418 -3.72 -2.48 -3.16
N THR A 419 -4.10 -3.07 -4.29
CA THR A 419 -4.15 -2.40 -5.61
C THR A 419 -5.15 -1.24 -5.71
N GLU A 420 -5.99 -1.04 -4.68
CA GLU A 420 -6.89 0.12 -4.55
C GLU A 420 -6.18 1.38 -4.01
N GLY A 421 -4.97 1.25 -3.48
CA GLY A 421 -4.16 2.37 -3.00
C GLY A 421 -3.55 3.18 -4.14
N ILE A 422 -3.38 4.49 -3.95
CA ILE A 422 -2.79 5.39 -4.96
C ILE A 422 -1.32 5.10 -5.30
N TRP A 423 -0.68 4.21 -4.52
CA TRP A 423 0.64 3.67 -4.82
C TRP A 423 0.62 2.51 -5.83
N TYR A 424 -0.54 2.24 -6.44
CA TYR A 424 -0.73 1.37 -7.59
C TYR A 424 -1.36 2.14 -8.76
N ASP A 425 -0.96 1.82 -9.98
CA ASP A 425 -1.62 2.33 -11.18
C ASP A 425 -2.91 1.56 -11.51
N ALA A 426 -3.65 2.01 -12.53
CA ALA A 426 -4.90 1.36 -12.96
C ALA A 426 -4.71 -0.09 -13.46
N GLY A 427 -3.47 -0.48 -13.80
CA GLY A 427 -3.10 -1.84 -14.18
C GLY A 427 -2.69 -2.72 -12.99
N GLY A 428 -2.69 -2.20 -11.77
CA GLY A 428 -2.22 -2.89 -10.57
C GLY A 428 -0.70 -2.95 -10.44
N THR A 429 0.04 -2.15 -11.21
CA THR A 429 1.50 -2.04 -11.09
C THR A 429 1.85 -1.11 -9.94
N PHE A 430 2.77 -1.53 -9.06
CA PHE A 430 3.25 -0.71 -7.96
C PHE A 430 4.06 0.51 -8.46
N ILE A 431 3.68 1.71 -8.00
CA ILE A 431 4.29 3.00 -8.36
C ILE A 431 4.73 3.82 -7.13
N GLY A 432 4.70 3.22 -5.93
CA GLY A 432 5.11 3.86 -4.69
C GLY A 432 6.63 4.01 -4.50
N ASP A 433 7.04 4.63 -3.40
CA ASP A 433 8.46 4.95 -3.13
C ASP A 433 9.30 3.79 -2.55
N ASN A 434 8.66 2.68 -2.15
CA ASN A 434 9.24 1.50 -1.53
C ASN A 434 10.08 1.81 -0.26
N LYS A 435 9.79 2.91 0.44
CA LYS A 435 10.53 3.32 1.65
C LYS A 435 9.95 2.67 2.89
N THR A 436 10.76 1.89 3.58
CA THR A 436 10.37 1.13 4.79
C THR A 436 10.91 1.72 6.10
N THR A 437 11.70 2.79 6.05
CA THR A 437 12.28 3.44 7.23
C THR A 437 12.17 4.95 7.08
N LEU A 438 11.89 5.66 8.18
CA LEU A 438 11.82 7.12 8.18
C LEU A 438 13.14 7.75 7.75
N GLU A 439 13.04 8.76 6.90
CA GLU A 439 14.14 9.66 6.59
C GLU A 439 14.34 10.66 7.75
N ALA A 440 15.56 11.15 7.94
CA ALA A 440 15.90 12.13 8.98
C ALA A 440 15.02 13.40 8.94
N ALA A 441 14.51 13.77 7.76
CA ALA A 441 13.62 14.91 7.58
C ALA A 441 12.24 14.72 8.25
N ASP A 442 11.81 13.47 8.42
CA ASP A 442 10.48 13.06 8.90
C ASP A 442 10.52 12.30 10.23
N ASP A 443 11.72 12.09 10.79
CA ASP A 443 11.93 11.53 12.12
C ASP A 443 11.84 12.63 13.18
N ALA A 444 10.80 12.59 14.03
CA ALA A 444 10.60 13.59 15.08
C ALA A 444 11.82 13.72 16.03
N ALA A 445 12.47 12.62 16.40
CA ALA A 445 13.63 12.66 17.29
C ALA A 445 14.81 13.35 16.60
N THR A 446 15.09 13.01 15.34
CA THR A 446 16.16 13.66 14.56
C THR A 446 15.89 15.15 14.36
N ARG A 447 14.64 15.53 14.06
CA ARG A 447 14.27 16.93 13.82
C ARG A 447 14.32 17.81 15.07
N LYS A 448 14.04 17.23 16.25
CA LYS A 448 14.03 17.97 17.51
C LYS A 448 15.37 17.99 18.23
N LEU A 449 16.16 16.91 18.13
CA LEU A 449 17.41 16.75 18.89
C LEU A 449 18.67 16.81 18.01
N GLY A 450 18.52 16.77 16.69
CA GLY A 450 19.64 16.75 15.74
C GLY A 450 20.35 15.39 15.66
N SER A 451 21.22 15.25 14.66
CA SER A 451 22.09 14.07 14.54
C SER A 451 23.02 13.96 15.76
N PRO A 452 23.21 12.78 16.36
CA PRO A 452 22.86 11.46 15.84
C PRO A 452 21.55 10.86 16.39
N TRP A 453 20.66 11.66 16.98
CA TRP A 453 19.40 11.17 17.54
C TRP A 453 18.39 10.78 16.46
N ARG A 454 17.63 9.71 16.71
CA ARG A 454 16.54 9.22 15.85
C ARG A 454 15.55 8.35 16.62
N MET A 455 14.43 7.99 16.01
CA MET A 455 13.56 6.91 16.51
C MET A 455 14.29 5.56 16.42
N PRO A 456 14.00 4.62 17.35
CA PRO A 456 14.53 3.27 17.28
C PRO A 456 13.95 2.53 16.08
N THR A 457 14.73 1.64 15.48
CA THR A 457 14.22 0.72 14.46
C THR A 457 13.44 -0.42 15.11
N LEU A 458 12.68 -1.19 14.32
CA LEU A 458 12.05 -2.41 14.83
C LEU A 458 13.07 -3.42 15.38
N VAL A 459 14.26 -3.49 14.80
CA VAL A 459 15.32 -4.42 15.24
C VAL A 459 15.79 -4.05 16.65
N GLU A 460 16.01 -2.77 16.92
CA GLU A 460 16.42 -2.26 18.23
C GLU A 460 15.30 -2.42 19.27
N ILE A 461 14.03 -2.26 18.88
CA ILE A 461 12.91 -2.56 19.77
C ILE A 461 12.87 -4.05 20.14
N ARG A 462 13.11 -4.94 19.17
CA ARG A 462 13.18 -6.40 19.43
C ARG A 462 14.34 -6.74 20.36
N GLU A 463 15.49 -6.11 20.18
CA GLU A 463 16.65 -6.27 21.06
C GLU A 463 16.33 -5.83 22.50
N LEU A 464 15.63 -4.70 22.68
CA LEU A 464 15.16 -4.22 24.00
C LEU A 464 14.13 -5.17 24.63
N LEU A 465 13.27 -5.80 23.82
CA LEU A 465 12.25 -6.74 24.27
C LEU A 465 12.79 -8.15 24.60
N ASP A 466 13.97 -8.49 24.09
CA ASP A 466 14.56 -9.82 24.29
C ASP A 466 14.82 -10.08 25.78
N ALA A 467 14.22 -11.18 26.27
CA ALA A 467 14.33 -11.60 27.66
C ALA A 467 15.76 -11.97 28.08
N ASN A 468 16.66 -12.23 27.13
CA ASN A 468 18.08 -12.46 27.40
C ASN A 468 18.85 -11.16 27.63
N ASN A 469 18.38 -10.04 27.07
CA ASN A 469 19.07 -8.76 27.14
C ASN A 469 18.56 -7.88 28.29
N CYS A 470 17.25 -7.84 28.50
CA CYS A 470 16.62 -6.96 29.47
C CYS A 470 15.60 -7.69 30.37
N THR A 471 15.52 -7.25 31.63
CA THR A 471 14.42 -7.56 32.55
C THR A 471 13.46 -6.39 32.57
N TRP A 472 12.16 -6.64 32.47
CA TRP A 472 11.12 -5.62 32.48
C TRP A 472 10.22 -5.86 33.69
N THR A 473 10.17 -4.88 34.60
CA THR A 473 9.39 -4.93 35.84
C THR A 473 8.33 -3.84 35.83
N TRP A 474 7.05 -4.21 35.90
CA TRP A 474 5.98 -3.22 35.99
C TRP A 474 6.07 -2.51 37.34
N THR A 475 6.09 -1.19 37.34
CA THR A 475 6.30 -0.38 38.54
C THR A 475 5.66 1.01 38.39
N THR A 476 5.74 1.80 39.45
CA THR A 476 5.29 3.19 39.49
C THR A 476 6.49 4.09 39.80
N GLN A 477 6.75 5.05 38.91
CA GLN A 477 7.77 6.09 39.12
C GLN A 477 7.09 7.47 39.07
N ASP A 478 7.33 8.31 40.09
CA ASP A 478 6.69 9.63 40.24
C ASP A 478 5.15 9.61 40.11
N GLY A 479 4.52 8.54 40.62
CA GLY A 479 3.06 8.35 40.53
C GLY A 479 2.55 7.98 39.12
N LYS A 480 3.44 7.69 38.16
CA LYS A 480 3.10 7.20 36.82
C LYS A 480 3.47 5.73 36.69
N ASN A 481 2.53 4.91 36.25
CA ASN A 481 2.78 3.49 35.98
C ASN A 481 3.56 3.31 34.69
N GLY A 482 4.34 2.23 34.61
CA GLY A 482 5.12 1.87 33.44
C GLY A 482 6.05 0.71 33.73
N TYR A 483 7.03 0.50 32.84
CA TYR A 483 8.06 -0.51 33.04
C TYR A 483 9.40 0.12 33.39
N GLU A 484 10.03 -0.37 34.45
CA GLU A 484 11.48 -0.32 34.56
C GLU A 484 12.07 -1.40 33.64
N VAL A 485 12.90 -0.98 32.69
CA VAL A 485 13.62 -1.87 31.77
C VAL A 485 15.08 -1.86 32.17
N LYS A 486 15.53 -2.97 32.75
CA LYS A 486 16.88 -3.13 33.30
C LYS A 486 17.72 -4.06 32.46
N SER A 487 18.86 -3.58 32.01
CA SER A 487 19.86 -4.37 31.28
C SER A 487 20.39 -5.50 32.14
N LYS A 488 20.49 -6.70 31.56
CA LYS A 488 21.20 -7.83 32.16
C LYS A 488 22.71 -7.76 31.93
N THR A 489 23.16 -7.01 30.93
CA THR A 489 24.58 -6.86 30.57
C THR A 489 25.33 -5.99 31.56
N ASN A 490 24.78 -4.81 31.91
CA ASN A 490 25.48 -3.83 32.75
C ASN A 490 24.66 -3.32 33.95
N GLY A 491 23.42 -3.79 34.13
CA GLY A 491 22.57 -3.41 35.26
C GLY A 491 21.94 -2.02 35.17
N ASN A 492 22.24 -1.22 34.15
CA ASN A 492 21.61 0.08 33.93
C ASN A 492 20.13 -0.09 33.59
N SER A 493 19.30 0.91 33.90
CA SER A 493 17.86 0.87 33.60
C SER A 493 17.34 2.17 33.00
N ILE A 494 16.24 2.04 32.24
CA ILE A 494 15.39 3.14 31.80
C ILE A 494 13.95 2.90 32.28
N PHE A 495 13.16 3.96 32.42
CA PHE A 495 11.73 3.85 32.68
C PHE A 495 10.92 4.23 31.42
N LEU A 496 10.02 3.34 31.02
CA LEU A 496 9.07 3.56 29.93
C LEU A 496 7.67 3.76 30.52
N PRO A 497 7.13 5.00 30.50
CA PRO A 497 5.82 5.26 31.11
C PRO A 497 4.70 4.65 30.27
N ALA A 498 3.62 4.24 30.94
CA ALA A 498 2.35 3.88 30.34
C ALA A 498 1.64 5.14 29.80
N ALA A 499 2.20 5.73 28.75
CA ALA A 499 1.78 7.02 28.20
C ALA A 499 0.47 6.97 27.41
N GLY A 500 -0.05 5.79 27.10
CA GLY A 500 -1.20 5.62 26.22
C GLY A 500 -0.91 6.06 24.79
N TYR A 501 -1.97 6.33 24.03
CA TYR A 501 -1.88 6.87 22.67
C TYR A 501 -3.04 7.81 22.34
N ARG A 502 -2.85 8.64 21.31
CA ARG A 502 -3.91 9.51 20.76
C ARG A 502 -4.55 8.94 19.50
N GLY A 503 -5.87 8.94 19.48
CA GLY A 503 -6.70 8.63 18.31
C GLY A 503 -7.87 9.61 18.25
N GLY A 504 -8.07 10.27 17.11
CA GLY A 504 -8.86 11.49 17.06
C GLY A 504 -8.30 12.52 18.05
N SER A 505 -9.17 13.17 18.81
CA SER A 505 -8.80 14.09 19.91
C SER A 505 -8.61 13.41 21.27
N ALA A 506 -8.96 12.13 21.39
CA ALA A 506 -8.96 11.40 22.65
C ALA A 506 -7.58 10.82 23.00
N LEU A 507 -7.31 10.71 24.30
CA LEU A 507 -6.14 10.03 24.87
C LEU A 507 -6.60 8.71 25.50
N TYR A 508 -6.14 7.59 24.95
CA TYR A 508 -6.53 6.25 25.38
C TYR A 508 -5.42 5.59 26.18
N TYR A 509 -5.80 4.79 27.19
CA TYR A 509 -4.93 3.93 28.00
C TYR A 509 -3.78 4.64 28.75
N ALA A 510 -3.88 5.96 28.94
CA ALA A 510 -2.93 6.68 29.77
C ALA A 510 -2.95 6.13 31.21
N GLY A 511 -1.79 5.71 31.69
CA GLY A 511 -1.61 5.08 33.00
C GLY A 511 -1.76 3.55 33.00
N SER A 512 -2.19 2.93 31.90
CA SER A 512 -2.40 1.48 31.80
C SER A 512 -1.67 0.79 30.65
N GLY A 513 -1.29 1.52 29.59
CA GLY A 513 -0.49 0.97 28.49
C GLY A 513 0.50 1.98 27.90
N GLY A 514 1.59 1.50 27.30
CA GLY A 514 2.61 2.33 26.65
C GLY A 514 2.75 2.00 25.17
N TYR A 515 2.82 3.04 24.33
CA TYR A 515 2.88 2.92 22.87
C TYR A 515 3.97 3.86 22.32
N PHE A 516 4.98 3.28 21.67
CA PHE A 516 6.16 4.01 21.20
C PHE A 516 6.46 3.70 19.75
N TRP A 517 6.57 4.74 18.91
CA TRP A 517 6.90 4.54 17.50
C TRP A 517 8.32 4.01 17.31
N SER A 518 8.45 3.13 16.32
CA SER A 518 9.73 2.87 15.65
C SER A 518 9.85 3.71 14.38
N SER A 519 11.06 3.86 13.85
CA SER A 519 11.28 4.42 12.51
C SER A 519 10.91 3.46 11.37
N SER A 520 10.50 2.22 11.67
CA SER A 520 10.22 1.18 10.67
C SER A 520 8.74 1.13 10.27
N LEU A 521 8.47 1.10 8.97
CA LEU A 521 7.17 0.81 8.37
C LEU A 521 6.81 -0.67 8.57
N ASP A 522 5.51 -1.00 8.53
CA ASP A 522 5.11 -2.38 8.30
C ASP A 522 5.32 -2.78 6.83
N ALA A 523 6.25 -3.71 6.58
CA ALA A 523 6.55 -4.20 5.23
C ALA A 523 5.37 -4.87 4.52
N ALA A 524 4.33 -5.29 5.24
CA ALA A 524 3.14 -5.91 4.66
C ALA A 524 1.99 -4.93 4.38
N ARG A 525 2.03 -3.70 4.91
CA ARG A 525 0.90 -2.74 4.86
C ARG A 525 1.41 -1.31 4.89
N SER A 526 1.22 -0.57 3.79
CA SER A 526 1.65 0.82 3.65
C SER A 526 1.00 1.78 4.66
N TYR A 527 -0.19 1.43 5.16
CA TYR A 527 -0.95 2.23 6.12
C TYR A 527 -0.58 1.99 7.59
N CYS A 528 0.32 1.04 7.87
CA CYS A 528 0.76 0.72 9.23
C CYS A 528 2.26 0.96 9.42
N ALA A 529 2.64 1.38 10.62
CA ALA A 529 4.03 1.43 11.06
C ALA A 529 4.25 0.55 12.29
N ARG A 530 5.50 0.21 12.57
CA ARG A 530 5.89 -0.67 13.68
C ARG A 530 6.06 0.14 14.95
N ASN A 531 5.63 -0.42 16.07
CA ASN A 531 5.72 0.21 17.38
C ASN A 531 6.04 -0.81 18.48
N LEU A 532 6.63 -0.33 19.57
CA LEU A 532 6.64 -1.02 20.85
C LEU A 532 5.30 -0.76 21.55
N GLY A 533 4.71 -1.80 22.13
CA GLY A 533 3.46 -1.73 22.88
C GLY A 533 3.52 -2.59 24.14
N PHE A 534 2.90 -2.13 25.22
CA PHE A 534 2.79 -2.91 26.45
C PHE A 534 1.63 -2.46 27.34
N ASP A 535 1.20 -3.36 28.22
CA ASP A 535 0.40 -3.12 29.42
C ASP A 535 1.03 -3.87 30.61
N SER A 536 0.37 -3.94 31.77
CA SER A 536 0.94 -4.61 32.95
C SER A 536 1.12 -6.12 32.80
N GLY A 537 0.36 -6.77 31.91
CA GLY A 537 0.36 -8.22 31.70
C GLY A 537 1.17 -8.69 30.50
N ALA A 538 1.34 -7.84 29.48
CA ALA A 538 2.03 -8.19 28.25
C ALA A 538 2.84 -7.03 27.67
N ARG A 539 3.88 -7.39 26.90
CA ARG A 539 4.68 -6.46 26.11
C ARG A 539 5.08 -7.10 24.79
N GLY A 540 5.24 -6.29 23.76
CA GLY A 540 5.60 -6.78 22.44
C GLY A 540 5.85 -5.67 21.45
N TRP A 541 6.03 -6.06 20.19
CA TRP A 541 6.10 -5.16 19.06
C TRP A 541 4.89 -5.41 18.17
N TYR A 542 4.25 -4.35 17.73
CA TYR A 542 3.00 -4.39 17.00
C TYR A 542 3.12 -3.56 15.72
N HIS A 543 2.02 -3.47 15.00
CA HIS A 543 1.84 -2.57 13.88
C HIS A 543 0.54 -1.82 14.10
N ASN A 544 0.54 -0.53 13.85
CA ASN A 544 -0.62 0.32 14.06
C ASN A 544 -0.76 1.33 12.92
N PRO A 545 -2.00 1.79 12.63
CA PRO A 545 -2.25 2.88 11.71
C PRO A 545 -1.34 4.08 11.97
N ARG A 546 -0.70 4.56 10.90
CA ARG A 546 0.33 5.61 10.97
C ARG A 546 -0.16 6.95 11.50
N PHE A 547 -1.47 7.21 11.45
CA PHE A 547 -2.05 8.44 11.96
C PHE A 547 -2.11 8.50 13.49
N TYR A 548 -2.01 7.37 14.21
CA TYR A 548 -2.09 7.40 15.67
C TYR A 548 -0.92 8.17 16.27
N GLY A 549 -1.23 8.95 17.31
CA GLY A 549 -0.24 9.71 18.06
C GLY A 549 0.40 8.84 19.12
N PHE A 550 1.62 8.34 18.90
CA PHE A 550 2.38 7.57 19.89
C PHE A 550 3.53 8.40 20.45
N SER A 551 4.02 8.00 21.63
CA SER A 551 5.23 8.57 22.20
C SER A 551 6.45 8.19 21.37
N VAL A 552 7.52 8.98 21.47
CA VAL A 552 8.81 8.67 20.86
C VAL A 552 9.85 8.60 21.97
N ARG A 553 10.58 7.49 22.05
CA ARG A 553 11.75 7.33 22.92
C ARG A 553 13.00 7.33 22.05
N PRO A 554 13.72 8.46 21.92
CA PRO A 554 14.87 8.57 21.02
C PRO A 554 16.00 7.60 21.36
N VAL A 555 16.78 7.23 20.35
CA VAL A 555 18.03 6.48 20.48
C VAL A 555 19.16 7.14 19.70
N ARG A 556 20.40 6.78 20.03
CA ARG A 556 21.61 7.18 19.32
C ARG A 556 22.65 6.06 19.31
N PRO A 557 23.59 6.04 18.33
CA PRO A 557 24.70 5.08 18.31
C PRO A 557 25.59 5.13 19.56
#